data_AF-A0A9D2HI13-F1
#
_entry.id   AF-A0A9D2HI13-F1
#
_cell.length_a   1.000
_cell.length_b   1.000
_cell.length_c   1.000
_cell.angle_alpha   90.00
_cell.angle_beta   90.00
_cell.angle_gamma   90.00
#
_symmetry.space_group_name_H-M   'P 1'
#
loop_
_entity.id
_entity.type
_entity.pdbx_description
1 polymer ?
#
loop_
_entity_poly.entity_id
_entity_poly.type
_entity_poly.pdbx_seq_one_letter_code
_entity_poly.pdbx_strand_id
1 'polypeptide(L)'
;MTTLDEEKLLDTSSDISNMKIGSFIELEGELQKNPLIDYMDKIVDIFRMINIFSDEPALGNKKNTSIQKKKESQMIKQIKEFSDELKHSGTVDFILSGSTGTIVLSAQEQYLANDNISEILGGKFKVLGKVIAICKDDSESIDLLRKTTLSILTDEMLADIFAGFENEDMKQFNLPKLVTKIKGPAMIVIPIAIYA
;
A
#
# COMPACT_ATOMS: atom_id res chain seq x y z
N MET A 1 26.90 18.42 5.82
CA MET A 1 27.64 17.53 4.92
C MET A 1 27.95 16.30 5.72
N THR A 2 27.34 15.17 5.38
CA THR A 2 27.50 13.94 6.17
C THR A 2 28.77 13.21 5.73
N THR A 3 29.39 12.44 6.62
CA THR A 3 30.58 11.62 6.29
C THR A 3 30.32 10.66 5.12
N LEU A 4 29.05 10.33 4.83
CA LEU A 4 28.64 9.50 3.69
C LEU A 4 28.75 10.23 2.35
N ASP A 5 28.50 11.54 2.31
CA ASP A 5 28.65 12.37 1.11
C ASP A 5 30.13 12.52 0.73
N GLU A 6 30.98 12.68 1.73
CA GLU A 6 32.42 12.91 1.58
C GLU A 6 33.13 11.66 1.02
N GLU A 7 32.67 10.47 1.38
CA GLU A 7 33.22 9.17 0.93
C GLU A 7 32.58 8.64 -0.38
N LYS A 8 31.66 9.39 -1.01
CA LYS A 8 30.88 8.96 -2.20
C LYS A 8 30.15 7.62 -2.01
N LEU A 9 29.76 7.31 -0.78
CA LEU A 9 29.03 6.08 -0.44
C LEU A 9 27.52 6.22 -0.60
N LEU A 10 27.05 7.46 -0.78
CA LEU A 10 25.64 7.81 -0.92
C LEU A 10 25.31 8.16 -2.37
N ASP A 11 24.36 7.43 -2.96
CA ASP A 11 23.81 7.76 -4.26
C ASP A 11 22.54 8.61 -4.08
N THR A 12 22.67 9.90 -4.37
CA THR A 12 21.56 10.87 -4.41
C THR A 12 21.00 11.03 -5.82
N SER A 13 21.56 10.29 -6.80
CA SER A 13 21.00 10.28 -8.14
C SER A 13 19.64 9.62 -8.09
N SER A 14 18.71 10.23 -8.79
CA SER A 14 17.35 9.77 -8.84
C SER A 14 17.19 8.65 -9.89
N ASP A 15 18.22 8.33 -10.68
CA ASP A 15 18.14 7.36 -11.78
C ASP A 15 18.24 5.89 -11.32
N ILE A 16 17.08 5.26 -11.09
CA ILE A 16 16.95 3.85 -10.68
C ILE A 16 17.64 2.90 -11.67
N SER A 17 17.67 3.20 -12.98
CA SER A 17 18.21 2.27 -13.99
C SER A 17 19.71 2.02 -13.83
N ASN A 18 20.44 2.98 -13.24
CA ASN A 18 21.87 2.90 -12.98
C ASN A 18 22.22 2.43 -11.55
N MET A 19 21.22 2.27 -10.68
CA MET A 19 21.44 1.82 -9.31
C MET A 19 21.87 0.35 -9.22
N LYS A 20 22.56 0.03 -8.12
CA LYS A 20 23.02 -1.33 -7.81
C LYS A 20 22.43 -1.81 -6.49
N ILE A 21 22.10 -3.09 -6.44
CA ILE A 21 21.73 -3.75 -5.20
C ILE A 21 22.89 -3.61 -4.20
N GLY A 22 22.56 -3.21 -2.97
CA GLY A 22 23.52 -2.96 -1.90
C GLY A 22 23.94 -1.50 -1.75
N SER A 23 23.65 -0.62 -2.72
CA SER A 23 23.93 0.82 -2.61
C SER A 23 23.13 1.47 -1.47
N PHE A 24 23.76 2.44 -0.80
CA PHE A 24 23.05 3.36 0.07
C PHE A 24 22.57 4.54 -0.75
N ILE A 25 21.33 4.95 -0.51
CA ILE A 25 20.66 6.02 -1.25
C ILE A 25 20.07 7.03 -0.28
N GLU A 26 19.93 8.27 -0.73
CA GLU A 26 19.11 9.28 -0.08
C GLU A 26 18.22 9.94 -1.11
N LEU A 27 16.90 9.71 -0.99
CA LEU A 27 15.91 10.19 -1.95
C LEU A 27 14.76 10.88 -1.25
N GLU A 28 14.21 11.90 -1.91
CA GLU A 28 13.06 12.66 -1.43
C GLU A 28 11.81 12.29 -2.23
N GLY A 29 10.69 12.13 -1.54
CA GLY A 29 9.40 11.85 -2.17
C GLY A 29 8.24 11.94 -1.21
N GLU A 30 7.03 11.81 -1.73
CA GLU A 30 5.83 11.70 -0.93
C GLU A 30 5.66 10.27 -0.44
N LEU A 31 5.58 10.10 0.88
CA LEU A 31 5.40 8.79 1.50
C LEU A 31 3.93 8.40 1.47
N GLN A 32 3.64 7.28 0.82
CA GLN A 32 2.30 6.77 0.58
C GLN A 32 2.17 5.36 1.15
N LYS A 33 0.94 4.99 1.46
CA LYS A 33 0.62 3.64 1.93
C LYS A 33 0.75 2.64 0.78
N ASN A 34 0.92 1.36 1.10
CA ASN A 34 0.71 0.28 0.14
C ASN A 34 -0.63 0.50 -0.61
N PRO A 35 -0.64 0.57 -1.96
CA PRO A 35 -1.84 0.85 -2.75
C PRO A 35 -2.99 -0.13 -2.47
N LEU A 36 -2.68 -1.39 -2.21
CA LEU A 36 -3.69 -2.39 -1.90
C LEU A 36 -4.31 -2.14 -0.52
N ILE A 37 -3.50 -1.78 0.47
CA ILE A 37 -4.00 -1.48 1.82
C ILE A 37 -4.82 -0.18 1.80
N ASP A 38 -4.36 0.85 1.07
CA ASP A 38 -5.13 2.10 0.87
C ASP A 38 -6.49 1.82 0.21
N TYR A 39 -6.52 0.97 -0.82
CA TYR A 39 -7.77 0.57 -1.47
C TYR A 39 -8.73 -0.12 -0.49
N MET A 40 -8.25 -1.08 0.30
CA MET A 40 -9.08 -1.78 1.28
C MET A 40 -9.64 -0.85 2.36
N ASP A 41 -8.81 0.05 2.89
CA ASP A 41 -9.25 1.02 3.90
C ASP A 41 -10.31 1.97 3.32
N LYS A 42 -10.17 2.41 2.06
CA LYS A 42 -11.18 3.24 1.38
C LYS A 42 -12.51 2.52 1.16
N ILE A 43 -12.50 1.22 0.86
CA ILE A 43 -13.75 0.45 0.81
C ILE A 43 -14.43 0.43 2.17
N VAL A 44 -13.67 0.19 3.25
CA VAL A 44 -14.21 0.21 4.62
C VAL A 44 -14.84 1.58 4.93
N ASP A 45 -14.20 2.67 4.52
CA ASP A 45 -14.71 4.02 4.69
C ASP A 45 -15.99 4.28 3.88
N ILE A 46 -16.08 3.79 2.65
CA ILE A 46 -17.32 3.87 1.83
C ILE A 46 -18.48 3.19 2.56
N PHE A 47 -18.30 1.95 3.03
CA PHE A 47 -19.36 1.25 3.76
C PHE A 47 -19.74 1.97 5.05
N ARG A 48 -18.77 2.55 5.75
CA ARG A 48 -19.03 3.37 6.94
C ARG A 48 -19.86 4.60 6.58
N MET A 49 -19.56 5.30 5.49
CA MET A 49 -20.34 6.44 5.02
C MET A 49 -21.76 6.04 4.62
N ILE A 50 -21.93 4.95 3.86
CA ILE A 50 -23.25 4.43 3.50
C ILE A 50 -24.10 4.19 4.75
N ASN A 51 -23.52 3.55 5.79
CA ASN A 51 -24.23 3.29 7.04
C ASN A 51 -24.58 4.56 7.83
N ILE A 52 -23.77 5.63 7.73
CA ILE A 52 -24.06 6.94 8.36
C ILE A 52 -25.22 7.65 7.65
N PHE A 53 -25.28 7.57 6.32
CA PHE A 53 -26.27 8.29 5.51
C PHE A 53 -27.51 7.46 5.16
N SER A 54 -27.57 6.18 5.53
CA SER A 54 -28.73 5.33 5.29
C SER A 54 -29.87 5.63 6.28
N ASP A 55 -31.04 5.98 5.74
CA ASP A 55 -32.26 6.20 6.52
C ASP A 55 -32.72 4.94 7.29
N GLU A 56 -33.43 5.14 8.41
CA GLU A 56 -34.05 4.03 9.12
C GLU A 56 -35.11 3.33 8.24
N PRO A 57 -35.12 1.98 8.20
CA PRO A 57 -36.03 1.26 7.32
C PRO A 57 -37.50 1.49 7.72
N ALA A 58 -38.32 1.85 6.73
CA ALA A 58 -39.77 1.89 6.88
C ALA A 58 -40.31 0.53 7.37
N LEU A 59 -41.27 0.57 8.31
CA LEU A 59 -41.77 -0.55 9.12
C LEU A 59 -42.17 -1.83 8.34
N GLY A 60 -42.46 -1.73 7.03
CA GLY A 60 -42.86 -2.86 6.17
C GLY A 60 -41.72 -3.68 5.53
N ASN A 61 -40.49 -3.14 5.42
CA ASN A 61 -39.38 -3.79 4.68
C ASN A 61 -38.30 -4.42 5.57
N LYS A 62 -38.54 -4.53 6.89
CA LYS A 62 -37.55 -4.99 7.89
C LYS A 62 -36.83 -6.29 7.55
N LYS A 63 -37.50 -7.29 6.96
CA LYS A 63 -36.87 -8.57 6.58
C LYS A 63 -35.83 -8.42 5.46
N ASN A 64 -36.17 -7.72 4.38
CA ASN A 64 -35.24 -7.53 3.26
C ASN A 64 -34.07 -6.62 3.63
N THR A 65 -34.32 -5.53 4.38
CA THR A 65 -33.26 -4.66 4.88
C THR A 65 -32.32 -5.40 5.84
N SER A 66 -32.84 -6.30 6.69
CA SER A 66 -31.99 -7.10 7.61
C SER A 66 -31.06 -8.08 6.89
N ILE A 67 -31.52 -8.68 5.77
CA ILE A 67 -30.72 -9.61 4.97
C ILE A 67 -29.62 -8.84 4.23
N GLN A 68 -29.94 -7.66 3.70
CA GLN A 68 -28.98 -6.80 3.01
C GLN A 68 -27.90 -6.27 3.96
N LYS A 69 -28.30 -5.74 5.13
CA LYS A 69 -27.36 -5.31 6.18
C LYS A 69 -26.47 -6.44 6.69
N LYS A 70 -26.97 -7.69 6.71
CA LYS A 70 -26.18 -8.87 7.10
C LYS A 70 -25.14 -9.25 6.03
N LYS A 71 -25.48 -9.13 4.74
CA LYS A 71 -24.53 -9.33 3.64
C LYS A 71 -23.43 -8.26 3.64
N GLU A 72 -23.82 -7.00 3.81
CA GLU A 72 -22.89 -5.87 3.90
C GLU A 72 -21.94 -6.02 5.10
N SER A 73 -22.46 -6.38 6.28
CA SER A 73 -21.62 -6.56 7.46
C SER A 73 -20.65 -7.74 7.33
N GLN A 74 -21.07 -8.82 6.66
CA GLN A 74 -20.18 -9.95 6.36
C GLN A 74 -19.09 -9.55 5.36
N MET A 75 -19.41 -8.77 4.33
CA MET A 75 -18.44 -8.25 3.36
C MET A 75 -17.42 -7.31 4.02
N ILE A 76 -17.89 -6.38 4.87
CA ILE A 76 -17.00 -5.48 5.65
C ILE A 76 -16.07 -6.29 6.55
N LYS A 77 -16.60 -7.33 7.20
CA LYS A 77 -15.78 -8.22 8.05
C LYS A 77 -14.68 -8.91 7.22
N GLN A 78 -15.03 -9.45 6.05
CA GLN A 78 -14.06 -10.07 5.15
C GLN A 78 -12.99 -9.09 4.66
N ILE A 79 -13.37 -7.86 4.30
CA ILE A 79 -12.42 -6.81 3.89
C ILE A 79 -11.46 -6.46 5.03
N LYS A 80 -11.97 -6.35 6.26
CA LYS A 80 -11.14 -6.07 7.43
C LYS A 80 -10.17 -7.21 7.71
N GLU A 81 -10.65 -8.45 7.77
CA GLU A 81 -9.79 -9.63 7.96
C GLU A 81 -8.73 -9.73 6.85
N PHE A 82 -9.08 -9.41 5.60
CA PHE A 82 -8.14 -9.36 4.49
C PHE A 82 -7.11 -8.22 4.63
N SER A 83 -7.54 -7.00 5.00
CA SER A 83 -6.64 -5.86 5.26
C SER A 83 -5.69 -6.13 6.43
N ASP A 84 -6.16 -6.83 7.45
CA ASP A 84 -5.35 -7.25 8.59
C ASP A 84 -4.30 -8.28 8.16
N GLU A 85 -4.66 -9.20 7.28
CA GLU A 85 -3.73 -10.19 6.71
C GLU A 85 -2.63 -9.55 5.86
N LEU A 86 -2.94 -8.44 5.16
CA LEU A 86 -1.94 -7.63 4.45
C LEU A 86 -0.93 -6.96 5.39
N LYS A 87 -1.30 -6.74 6.66
CA LYS A 87 -0.47 -6.11 7.69
C LYS A 87 0.19 -7.14 8.62
N HIS A 88 -0.26 -8.40 8.58
CA HIS A 88 0.04 -9.42 9.60
C HIS A 88 1.51 -9.80 9.73
N SER A 89 2.34 -9.60 8.70
CA SER A 89 3.76 -9.97 8.75
C SER A 89 4.65 -9.03 9.56
N GLY A 90 4.07 -7.98 10.18
CA GLY A 90 4.80 -6.97 10.96
C GLY A 90 5.69 -6.07 10.11
N THR A 91 5.70 -6.28 8.78
CA THR A 91 6.42 -5.48 7.80
C THR A 91 5.42 -4.90 6.82
N VAL A 92 5.41 -3.58 6.67
CA VAL A 92 4.59 -2.88 5.68
C VAL A 92 5.47 -2.27 4.62
N ASP A 93 5.07 -2.49 3.38
CA ASP A 93 5.63 -1.78 2.24
C ASP A 93 4.96 -0.40 2.12
N PHE A 94 5.76 0.66 2.14
CA PHE A 94 5.34 2.01 1.79
C PHE A 94 5.81 2.34 0.38
N ILE A 95 5.11 3.25 -0.27
CA ILE A 95 5.50 3.76 -1.57
C ILE A 95 6.07 5.16 -1.38
N LEU A 96 7.33 5.36 -1.74
CA LEU A 96 7.89 6.70 -1.87
C LEU A 96 7.75 7.12 -3.33
N SER A 97 6.79 8.00 -3.58
CA SER A 97 6.52 8.53 -4.92
C SER A 97 7.35 9.80 -5.15
N GLY A 98 8.18 9.78 -6.18
CA GLY A 98 9.08 10.87 -6.56
C GLY A 98 9.15 11.03 -8.07
N SER A 99 10.03 11.90 -8.55
CA SER A 99 10.21 12.16 -9.99
C SER A 99 10.84 10.98 -10.75
N THR A 100 11.30 9.93 -10.07
CA THR A 100 12.21 8.95 -10.68
C THR A 100 11.88 7.50 -10.39
N GLY A 101 10.72 7.08 -10.87
CA GLY A 101 10.24 5.72 -10.68
C GLY A 101 9.70 5.48 -9.27
N THR A 102 9.30 4.24 -9.02
CA THR A 102 8.59 3.89 -7.78
C THR A 102 9.51 3.21 -6.79
N ILE A 103 9.61 3.75 -5.58
CA ILE A 103 10.44 3.15 -4.53
C ILE A 103 9.53 2.50 -3.50
N VAL A 104 9.74 1.21 -3.27
CA VAL A 104 9.05 0.44 -2.25
C VAL A 104 9.91 0.39 -1.00
N LEU A 105 9.50 1.13 0.03
CA LEU A 105 10.17 1.12 1.32
C LEU A 105 9.63 -0.03 2.15
N SER A 106 10.47 -1.01 2.43
CA SER A 106 10.13 -2.14 3.27
C SER A 106 10.51 -1.83 4.73
N ALA A 107 9.56 -1.37 5.54
CA ALA A 107 9.77 -1.05 6.95
C ALA A 107 8.97 -1.97 7.86
N GLN A 108 9.46 -2.20 9.08
CA GLN A 108 8.64 -2.83 10.12
C GLN A 108 7.84 -1.75 10.84
N GLU A 109 6.54 -1.99 11.06
CA GLU A 109 5.66 -0.99 11.68
C GLU A 109 6.18 -0.55 13.06
N GLN A 110 6.70 -1.49 13.84
CA GLN A 110 7.26 -1.26 15.18
C GLN A 110 8.47 -0.32 15.23
N TYR A 111 9.09 -0.01 14.08
CA TYR A 111 10.23 0.91 13.99
C TYR A 111 9.84 2.30 13.45
N LEU A 112 8.58 2.51 13.09
CA LEU A 112 8.05 3.82 12.73
C LEU A 112 7.58 4.54 13.99
N ALA A 113 7.90 5.82 14.13
CA ALA A 113 7.79 6.55 15.39
C ALA A 113 6.38 6.48 16.02
N ASN A 114 6.33 6.07 17.29
CA ASN A 114 5.19 6.18 18.22
C ASN A 114 3.84 5.70 17.67
N ASP A 115 3.81 4.59 16.93
CA ASP A 115 2.60 3.95 16.40
C ASP A 115 1.74 4.85 15.48
N ASN A 116 2.22 6.03 15.09
CA ASN A 116 1.42 7.00 14.34
C ASN A 116 1.92 7.14 12.90
N ILE A 117 1.85 6.03 12.16
CA ILE A 117 2.09 5.97 10.71
C ILE A 117 1.27 7.05 9.97
N SER A 118 0.11 7.44 10.51
CA SER A 118 -0.73 8.49 9.92
C SER A 118 -0.06 9.87 9.82
N GLU A 119 0.93 10.17 10.66
CA GLU A 119 1.65 11.46 10.63
C GLU A 119 2.65 11.58 9.49
N ILE A 120 3.20 10.44 9.03
CA ILE A 120 4.18 10.41 7.94
C ILE A 120 3.54 10.13 6.58
N LEU A 121 2.32 9.60 6.53
CA LEU A 121 1.60 9.37 5.28
C LEU A 121 1.14 10.70 4.64
N GLY A 122 1.37 10.85 3.34
CA GLY A 122 1.05 12.05 2.55
C GLY A 122 2.04 13.21 2.72
N GLY A 123 3.02 13.08 3.62
CA GLY A 123 4.10 14.06 3.76
C GLY A 123 5.24 13.81 2.78
N LYS A 124 6.00 14.87 2.47
CA LYS A 124 7.27 14.76 1.74
C LYS A 124 8.40 14.55 2.72
N PHE A 125 9.17 13.48 2.52
CA PHE A 125 10.27 13.11 3.39
C PHE A 125 11.49 12.71 2.56
N LYS A 126 12.66 12.91 3.15
CA LYS A 126 13.90 12.29 2.73
C LYS A 126 14.05 10.94 3.38
N VAL A 127 14.50 9.97 2.60
CA VAL A 127 14.69 8.60 3.02
C VAL A 127 16.12 8.18 2.73
N LEU A 128 16.88 7.95 3.80
CA LEU A 128 18.17 7.28 3.75
C LEU A 128 17.92 5.77 3.88
N GLY A 129 18.43 4.98 2.95
CA GLY A 129 18.20 3.53 2.98
C GLY A 129 19.15 2.72 2.14
N LYS A 130 19.03 1.40 2.21
CA LYS A 130 19.83 0.45 1.44
C LYS A 130 18.96 -0.25 0.40
N VAL A 131 19.40 -0.23 -0.86
CA VAL A 131 18.74 -0.91 -1.97
C VAL A 131 18.93 -2.42 -1.84
N ILE A 132 17.84 -3.19 -1.90
CA ILE A 132 17.87 -4.66 -1.78
C ILE A 132 17.32 -5.39 -3.01
N ALA A 133 16.55 -4.71 -3.86
CA ALA A 133 16.07 -5.24 -5.13
C ALA A 133 15.81 -4.09 -6.11
N ILE A 134 15.93 -4.37 -7.41
CA ILE A 134 15.72 -3.41 -8.50
C ILE A 134 14.94 -4.10 -9.61
N CYS A 135 13.90 -3.45 -10.11
CA CYS A 135 13.19 -3.79 -11.34
C CYS A 135 13.50 -2.69 -12.35
N LYS A 136 14.29 -3.00 -13.39
CA LYS A 136 14.88 -1.96 -14.25
C LYS A 136 13.93 -1.40 -15.30
N ASP A 137 13.02 -2.23 -15.77
CA ASP A 137 12.08 -1.92 -16.85
C ASP A 137 10.70 -2.56 -16.59
N ASP A 138 9.79 -2.44 -17.54
CA ASP A 138 8.40 -2.86 -17.41
C ASP A 138 8.18 -4.38 -17.54
N SER A 139 9.24 -5.14 -17.87
CA SER A 139 9.21 -6.61 -17.88
C SER A 139 9.29 -7.21 -16.47
N GLU A 140 9.82 -6.44 -15.51
CA GLU A 140 9.94 -6.81 -14.11
C GLU A 140 8.96 -6.02 -13.24
N SER A 141 8.56 -6.61 -12.12
CA SER A 141 7.69 -5.93 -11.17
C SER A 141 7.95 -6.36 -9.73
N ILE A 142 7.74 -5.43 -8.79
CA ILE A 142 7.71 -5.72 -7.36
C ILE A 142 6.30 -6.16 -6.98
N ASP A 143 6.16 -7.41 -6.55
CA ASP A 143 4.90 -7.92 -6.00
C ASP A 143 4.73 -7.43 -4.56
N LEU A 144 3.70 -6.62 -4.31
CA LEU A 144 3.36 -6.07 -3.00
C LEU A 144 2.79 -7.11 -2.04
N LEU A 145 2.37 -8.28 -2.54
CA LEU A 145 1.86 -9.40 -1.74
C LEU A 145 2.97 -10.34 -1.26
N ARG A 146 4.21 -10.18 -1.75
CA ARG A 146 5.35 -11.09 -1.48
C ARG A 146 5.70 -11.32 -0.01
N LYS A 147 5.20 -10.46 0.89
CA LYS A 147 5.41 -10.52 2.35
C LYS A 147 4.14 -10.80 3.14
N THR A 148 3.05 -11.13 2.46
CA THR A 148 1.75 -11.42 3.06
C THR A 148 1.45 -12.91 2.87
N THR A 149 0.55 -13.50 3.66
CA THR A 149 0.15 -14.90 3.43
C THR A 149 -0.56 -15.12 2.09
N LEU A 150 -1.02 -14.04 1.45
CA LEU A 150 -1.59 -14.07 0.11
C LEU A 150 -0.58 -14.42 -0.97
N SER A 151 0.73 -14.40 -0.68
CA SER A 151 1.76 -14.86 -1.62
C SER A 151 1.67 -16.35 -1.96
N ILE A 152 0.87 -17.11 -1.22
CA ILE A 152 0.63 -18.55 -1.44
C ILE A 152 -0.44 -18.76 -2.53
N LEU A 153 -1.27 -17.76 -2.79
CA LEU A 153 -2.38 -17.84 -3.74
C LEU A 153 -1.89 -17.69 -5.18
N THR A 154 -2.58 -18.32 -6.13
CA THR A 154 -2.29 -18.15 -7.55
C THR A 154 -2.82 -16.80 -8.06
N ASP A 155 -2.25 -16.28 -9.15
CA ASP A 155 -2.73 -15.06 -9.79
C ASP A 155 -4.22 -15.16 -10.19
N GLU A 156 -4.70 -16.34 -10.57
CA GLU A 156 -6.12 -16.61 -10.89
C GLU A 156 -7.02 -16.46 -9.65
N MET A 157 -6.65 -17.08 -8.53
CA MET A 157 -7.40 -16.96 -7.27
C MET A 157 -7.41 -15.51 -6.75
N LEU A 158 -6.29 -14.81 -6.88
CA LEU A 158 -6.19 -13.40 -6.52
C LEU A 158 -7.10 -12.54 -7.41
N ALA A 159 -7.12 -12.79 -8.72
CA ALA A 159 -8.00 -12.07 -9.65
C ALA A 159 -9.49 -12.27 -9.29
N ASP A 160 -9.89 -13.50 -8.95
CA ASP A 160 -11.27 -13.79 -8.52
C ASP A 160 -11.65 -13.05 -7.22
N ILE A 161 -10.74 -13.04 -6.24
CA ILE A 161 -10.94 -12.28 -4.98
C ILE A 161 -11.10 -10.79 -5.28
N PHE A 162 -10.22 -10.24 -6.12
CA PHE A 162 -10.19 -8.82 -6.46
C PHE A 162 -11.37 -8.38 -7.34
N ALA A 163 -11.87 -9.25 -8.22
CA ALA A 163 -13.10 -8.99 -8.97
C ALA A 163 -14.31 -8.77 -8.05
N GLY A 164 -14.32 -9.40 -6.86
CA GLY A 164 -15.33 -9.14 -5.83
C GLY A 164 -15.30 -7.73 -5.25
N PHE A 165 -14.14 -7.05 -5.29
CA PHE A 165 -13.95 -5.70 -4.78
C PHE A 165 -14.07 -4.61 -5.86
N GLU A 166 -13.98 -4.95 -7.14
CA GLU A 166 -14.11 -4.04 -8.28
C GLU A 166 -15.49 -4.15 -8.98
N ASN A 167 -16.55 -4.35 -8.21
CA ASN A 167 -17.90 -4.48 -8.78
C ASN A 167 -18.44 -3.13 -9.33
N GLU A 168 -19.51 -3.18 -10.13
CA GLU A 168 -20.06 -1.97 -10.76
C GLU A 168 -20.56 -0.92 -9.76
N ASP A 169 -21.06 -1.36 -8.61
CA ASP A 169 -21.52 -0.48 -7.54
C ASP A 169 -20.35 0.33 -6.94
N MET A 170 -19.11 -0.17 -7.03
CA MET A 170 -17.93 0.55 -6.58
C MET A 170 -17.47 1.63 -7.56
N LYS A 171 -17.84 1.54 -8.85
CA LYS A 171 -17.45 2.52 -9.89
C LYS A 171 -18.05 3.92 -9.67
N GLN A 172 -19.10 4.03 -8.85
CA GLN A 172 -19.69 5.34 -8.49
C GLN A 172 -18.83 6.11 -7.47
N PHE A 173 -17.88 5.44 -6.80
CA PHE A 173 -16.97 6.04 -5.85
C PHE A 173 -15.61 6.31 -6.51
N ASN A 174 -14.94 7.38 -6.07
CA ASN A 174 -13.60 7.73 -6.56
C ASN A 174 -12.52 6.87 -5.87
N LEU A 175 -12.53 5.58 -6.14
CA LEU A 175 -11.53 4.64 -5.64
C LEU A 175 -10.25 4.69 -6.50
N PRO A 176 -9.05 4.58 -5.88
CA PRO A 176 -7.83 4.41 -6.64
C PRO A 176 -7.87 3.08 -7.42
N LYS A 177 -6.98 2.92 -8.40
CA LYS A 177 -6.82 1.62 -9.04
C LYS A 177 -6.29 0.59 -8.05
N LEU A 178 -6.82 -0.62 -8.10
CA LEU A 178 -6.25 -1.74 -7.36
C LEU A 178 -4.90 -2.12 -7.98
N VAL A 179 -3.83 -2.01 -7.20
CA VAL A 179 -2.47 -2.31 -7.67
C VAL A 179 -1.80 -3.27 -6.69
N THR A 180 -1.41 -4.45 -7.19
CA THR A 180 -0.68 -5.47 -6.44
C THR A 180 0.77 -5.64 -6.90
N LYS A 181 1.09 -5.20 -8.11
CA LYS A 181 2.43 -5.28 -8.70
C LYS A 181 2.87 -3.90 -9.17
N ILE A 182 4.04 -3.46 -8.73
CA ILE A 182 4.66 -2.20 -9.15
C ILE A 182 5.63 -2.51 -10.30
N LYS A 183 5.30 -2.06 -11.52
CA LYS A 183 6.18 -2.21 -12.69
C LYS A 183 7.43 -1.35 -12.57
N GLY A 184 8.53 -1.79 -13.18
CA GLY A 184 9.74 -0.97 -13.27
C GLY A 184 9.56 0.29 -14.14
N PRO A 185 10.44 1.29 -14.00
CA PRO A 185 11.60 1.32 -13.10
C PRO A 185 11.18 1.49 -11.63
N ALA A 186 11.62 0.54 -10.79
CA ALA A 186 11.25 0.49 -9.39
C ALA A 186 12.34 -0.20 -8.55
N MET A 187 12.38 0.06 -7.25
CA MET A 187 13.33 -0.62 -6.36
C MET A 187 12.75 -0.84 -4.97
N ILE A 188 13.28 -1.84 -4.27
CA ILE A 188 12.98 -2.08 -2.85
C ILE A 188 14.13 -1.55 -2.02
N VAL A 189 13.80 -0.74 -1.01
CA VAL A 189 14.76 -0.12 -0.10
C VAL A 189 14.38 -0.48 1.33
N ILE A 190 15.37 -0.87 2.13
CA ILE A 190 15.22 -0.95 3.59
C ILE A 190 15.58 0.44 4.12
N PRO A 191 14.62 1.20 4.69
CA PRO A 191 14.91 2.52 5.24
C PRO A 191 15.75 2.39 6.52
N ILE A 192 16.74 3.27 6.62
CA ILE A 192 17.58 3.47 7.82
C ILE A 192 17.07 4.70 8.57
N ALA A 193 16.70 5.76 7.85
CA ALA A 193 16.09 6.96 8.42
C ALA A 193 15.06 7.56 7.45
N ILE A 194 13.98 8.13 8.02
CA ILE A 194 12.96 8.92 7.32
C ILE A 194 12.85 10.24 8.07
N TYR A 195 13.05 11.37 7.38
CA TYR A 195 13.14 12.68 8.02
C TYR A 195 12.73 13.81 7.07
N ALA A 196 12.45 14.99 7.61
CA ALA A 196 12.06 16.20 6.88
C ALA A 196 13.17 17.26 6.91
#